data_AF-A0A2E2V0U9-F1
#
_entry.id   AF-A0A2E2V0U9-F1
#
_cell.length_a   1.000
_cell.length_b   1.000
_cell.length_c   1.000
_cell.angle_alpha   90.00
_cell.angle_beta   90.00
_cell.angle_gamma   90.00
#
_symmetry.space_group_name_H-M   'P 1'
#
loop_
_entity.id
_entity.type
_entity.pdbx_description
1 polymer ?
#
loop_
_entity_poly.entity_id
_entity_poly.type
_entity_poly.pdbx_seq_one_letter_code
_entity_poly.pdbx_strand_id
1 'polypeptide(L)'
;MDKLIINGMVPLNGEVSVSGAKNAVLPMLCASVMASNTTVTLKNIPHLHDVTTTVRLLRQMGVSVTLDDKMNIELDPSTIKNYYAPYDLVKT
;
A
#
# COMPACT_ATOMS: atom_id res chain seq x y z
N MET A 1 -15.33 12.56 -12.36
CA MET A 1 -16.27 11.61 -11.74
C MET A 1 -16.24 10.37 -12.60
N ASP A 2 -15.61 9.31 -12.11
CA ASP A 2 -15.48 8.08 -12.88
C ASP A 2 -16.81 7.33 -12.84
N LYS A 3 -17.16 6.66 -13.94
CA LYS A 3 -18.39 5.89 -14.07
C LYS A 3 -18.07 4.51 -14.63
N LEU A 4 -18.71 3.49 -14.07
CA LEU A 4 -18.72 2.15 -14.64
C LEU A 4 -20.08 1.94 -15.32
N ILE A 5 -20.07 1.71 -16.63
CA ILE A 5 -21.26 1.29 -17.39
C ILE A 5 -21.14 -0.22 -17.58
N ILE A 6 -22.00 -0.99 -16.94
CA ILE A 6 -21.98 -2.45 -16.98
C ILE A 6 -23.13 -2.93 -17.87
N ASN A 7 -22.78 -3.63 -18.95
CA ASN A 7 -23.75 -4.29 -19.83
C ASN A 7 -23.74 -5.79 -19.50
N GLY A 8 -24.89 -6.34 -19.12
CA GLY A 8 -25.01 -7.71 -18.60
C GLY A 8 -25.32 -8.80 -19.65
N MET A 9 -25.97 -9.86 -19.16
CA MET A 9 -26.53 -11.01 -19.91
C MET A 9 -25.56 -12.10 -20.38
N VAL A 10 -24.28 -12.06 -19.99
CA VAL A 10 -23.31 -13.12 -20.32
C VAL A 10 -22.68 -13.69 -19.04
N PRO A 11 -22.78 -15.01 -18.79
CA PRO A 11 -22.05 -15.66 -17.70
C PRO A 11 -20.53 -15.47 -17.88
N LEU A 12 -19.83 -15.17 -16.78
CA LEU A 12 -18.36 -15.08 -16.82
C LEU A 12 -17.76 -16.49 -16.95
N ASN A 13 -16.76 -16.64 -17.79
CA ASN A 13 -15.98 -17.88 -17.96
C ASN A 13 -14.49 -17.51 -18.12
N GLY A 14 -13.64 -18.11 -17.29
CA GLY A 14 -12.20 -17.88 -17.30
C GLY A 14 -11.58 -17.92 -15.91
N GLU A 15 -10.32 -17.51 -15.82
CA GLU A 15 -9.54 -17.46 -14.59
C GLU A 15 -9.06 -16.02 -14.32
N VAL A 16 -8.89 -15.69 -13.03
CA VAL A 16 -8.33 -14.40 -12.61
C VAL A 16 -7.35 -14.63 -11.46
N SER A 17 -6.22 -13.93 -11.50
CA SER A 17 -5.27 -13.92 -10.39
C SER A 17 -5.75 -12.96 -9.30
N VAL A 18 -5.83 -13.45 -8.07
CA VAL A 18 -6.22 -12.64 -6.90
C VAL A 18 -5.00 -11.90 -6.38
N SER A 19 -5.10 -10.57 -6.22
CA SER A 19 -4.07 -9.76 -5.58
C SER A 19 -3.98 -10.03 -4.08
N GLY A 20 -2.89 -9.61 -3.43
CA GLY A 20 -2.77 -9.73 -1.98
C GLY A 20 -3.87 -9.02 -1.19
N ALA A 21 -4.05 -9.43 0.06
CA ALA A 21 -5.14 -8.96 0.91
C ALA A 21 -4.88 -7.54 1.44
N LYS A 22 -5.70 -6.57 1.00
CA LYS A 22 -5.64 -5.16 1.46
C LYS A 22 -5.51 -5.04 2.99
N ASN A 23 -6.40 -5.73 3.70
CA ASN A 23 -6.49 -5.63 5.17
C ASN A 23 -5.33 -6.30 5.90
N ALA A 24 -4.54 -7.13 5.21
CA ALA A 24 -3.28 -7.63 5.75
C ALA A 24 -2.14 -6.64 5.48
N VAL A 25 -2.12 -6.03 4.29
CA VAL A 25 -1.06 -5.11 3.86
C VAL A 25 -1.04 -3.82 4.66
N LEU A 26 -2.19 -3.20 4.92
CA LEU A 26 -2.26 -1.93 5.66
C LEU A 26 -1.58 -2.00 7.04
N PRO A 27 -1.89 -2.98 7.93
CA PRO A 27 -1.19 -3.09 9.20
C PRO A 27 0.27 -3.51 9.03
N MET A 28 0.64 -4.29 8.00
CA MET A 28 2.05 -4.61 7.72
C MET A 28 2.87 -3.37 7.34
N LEU A 29 2.29 -2.46 6.55
CA LEU A 29 2.91 -1.17 6.23
C LEU A 29 3.15 -0.36 7.51
N CYS A 30 2.15 -0.27 8.39
CA CYS A 30 2.31 0.42 9.67
C CYS A 30 3.35 -0.26 10.57
N ALA A 31 3.34 -1.59 10.67
CA ALA A 31 4.28 -2.34 11.48
C ALA A 31 5.73 -2.24 10.98
N SER A 32 5.94 -1.95 9.69
CA SER A 32 7.27 -1.79 9.11
C SER A 32 8.12 -0.72 9.82
N VAL A 33 7.49 0.30 10.41
CA VAL A 33 8.20 1.36 11.16
C VAL A 33 8.91 0.85 12.41
N MET A 34 8.55 -0.35 12.90
CA MET A 34 9.17 -0.98 14.08
C MET A 34 10.47 -1.73 13.73
N ALA A 35 10.77 -1.96 12.46
CA ALA A 35 11.93 -2.72 12.01
C ALA A 35 13.21 -1.84 11.92
N SER A 36 13.53 -1.09 12.98
CA SER A 36 14.50 0.02 12.99
C SER A 36 15.90 -0.29 12.45
N ASN A 37 16.30 -1.57 12.41
CA ASN A 37 17.64 -2.01 12.03
C ASN A 37 17.67 -2.78 10.70
N THR A 38 16.54 -2.91 10.00
CA THR A 38 16.43 -3.71 8.77
C THR A 38 15.39 -3.14 7.81
N THR A 39 15.69 -3.22 6.53
CA THR A 39 14.70 -2.95 5.49
C THR A 39 13.61 -4.03 5.46
N VAL A 40 12.37 -3.62 5.26
CA VAL A 40 11.20 -4.50 5.12
C VAL A 40 10.76 -4.53 3.65
N THR A 41 10.68 -5.72 3.06
CA THR A 41 10.14 -5.90 1.70
C THR A 41 8.78 -6.57 1.75
N LEU A 42 7.75 -5.90 1.24
CA LEU A 42 6.40 -6.44 1.10
C LEU A 42 6.13 -6.76 -0.38
N LYS A 43 5.65 -7.98 -0.65
CA LYS A 43 5.38 -8.51 -1.99
C LYS A 43 3.90 -8.79 -2.20
N ASN A 44 3.47 -8.90 -3.46
CA ASN A 44 2.08 -9.16 -3.83
C ASN A 44 1.11 -8.12 -3.23
N ILE A 45 1.46 -6.84 -3.34
CA ILE A 45 0.68 -5.74 -2.76
C ILE A 45 -0.42 -5.32 -3.73
N PRO A 46 -1.70 -5.21 -3.31
CA PRO A 46 -2.77 -4.78 -4.20
C PRO A 46 -2.65 -3.29 -4.51
N HIS A 47 -2.88 -2.91 -5.77
CA HIS A 47 -2.79 -1.51 -6.23
C HIS A 47 -4.09 -0.76 -5.91
N LEU A 48 -4.26 -0.41 -4.64
CA LEU A 48 -5.46 0.24 -4.12
C LEU A 48 -5.14 1.62 -3.53
N HIS A 49 -6.13 2.50 -3.56
CA HIS A 49 -5.99 3.87 -3.06
C HIS A 49 -5.54 3.91 -1.58
N ASP A 50 -6.09 3.05 -0.73
CA ASP A 50 -5.72 2.94 0.68
C ASP A 50 -4.22 2.66 0.85
N VAL A 51 -3.68 1.71 0.06
CA VAL A 51 -2.26 1.35 0.07
C VAL A 51 -1.40 2.54 -0.35
N THR A 52 -1.77 3.22 -1.44
CA THR A 52 -1.06 4.42 -1.91
C THR A 52 -1.06 5.53 -0.86
N THR A 53 -2.18 5.72 -0.16
CA THR A 53 -2.32 6.74 0.89
C THR A 53 -1.44 6.42 2.09
N THR A 54 -1.41 5.15 2.55
CA THR A 54 -0.53 4.72 3.64
C THR A 54 0.95 4.85 3.26
N VAL A 55 1.34 4.46 2.04
CA VAL A 55 2.72 4.66 1.56
C VAL A 55 3.10 6.13 1.52
N ARG A 56 2.19 7.00 1.09
CA ARG A 56 2.40 8.47 1.09
C ARG A 56 2.58 9.00 2.51
N LEU A 57 1.78 8.53 3.46
CA LEU A 57 1.92 8.88 4.88
C LEU A 57 3.31 8.49 5.40
N LEU A 58 3.75 7.24 5.18
CA LEU A 58 5.07 6.77 5.63
C LEU A 58 6.21 7.59 5.01
N ARG A 59 6.13 7.92 3.71
CA ARG A 59 7.08 8.82 3.06
C ARG A 59 7.12 10.20 3.70
N GLN A 60 5.97 10.78 4.06
CA GLN A 60 5.91 12.09 4.75
C GLN A 60 6.47 12.05 6.16
N MET A 61 6.36 10.91 6.85
CA MET A 61 7.02 10.67 8.14
C MET A 61 8.55 10.53 8.00
N GLY A 62 9.05 10.41 6.77
CA GLY A 62 10.47 10.34 6.45
C GLY A 62 10.98 8.93 6.17
N VAL A 63 10.10 7.91 6.17
CA VAL A 63 10.47 6.54 5.80
C VAL A 63 10.81 6.52 4.31
N SER A 64 12.00 6.00 3.99
CA SER A 64 12.42 5.73 2.62
C SER A 64 11.59 4.57 2.08
N VAL A 65 10.91 4.80 0.96
CA VAL A 65 10.07 3.79 0.31
C VAL A 65 10.40 3.73 -1.17
N THR A 66 10.87 2.57 -1.62
CA THR A 66 11.13 2.25 -3.02
C THR A 66 10.10 1.24 -3.53
N LEU A 67 9.76 1.36 -4.80
CA LEU A 67 8.95 0.37 -5.51
C LEU A 67 9.83 -0.25 -6.59
N ASP A 68 9.82 -1.58 -6.69
CA ASP A 68 10.52 -2.29 -7.75
C ASP A 68 9.63 -2.50 -8.99
N ASP A 69 10.22 -3.03 -10.06
CA ASP A 69 9.53 -3.31 -11.34
C ASP A 69 8.38 -4.33 -11.19
N LYS A 70 8.34 -5.07 -10.08
CA LYS A 70 7.31 -6.06 -9.75
C LYS A 70 6.27 -5.52 -8.78
N MET A 71 6.28 -4.20 -8.52
CA MET A 71 5.38 -3.53 -7.58
C MET A 71 5.49 -4.05 -6.14
N ASN A 72 6.66 -4.59 -5.78
CA ASN A 72 7.00 -4.83 -4.38
C ASN A 72 7.39 -3.51 -3.74
N ILE A 73 7.09 -3.36 -2.46
CA ILE A 73 7.39 -2.17 -1.68
C ILE A 73 8.52 -2.51 -0.73
N GLU A 74 9.61 -1.76 -0.81
CA GLU A 74 10.73 -1.83 0.11
C GLU A 74 10.73 -0.59 1.00
N LEU A 75 10.74 -0.80 2.32
CA LEU A 75 10.63 0.24 3.33
C LEU A 75 11.86 0.19 4.23
N ASP A 76 12.58 1.31 4.32
CA ASP A 76 13.67 1.49 5.28
C ASP A 76 13.21 2.47 6.39
N PRO A 77 12.78 1.93 7.54
CA PRO A 77 12.27 2.75 8.65
C PRO A 77 13.37 3.49 9.41
N SER A 78 14.65 3.16 9.22
CA SER A 78 15.77 3.85 9.89
C SER A 78 15.88 5.33 9.51
N THR A 79 15.30 5.69 8.36
CA THR A 79 15.29 7.04 7.81
C THR A 79 14.17 7.93 8.35
N ILE A 80 13.27 7.41 9.18
CA ILE A 80 12.15 8.15 9.75
C ILE A 80 12.63 9.42 10.49
N LYS A 81 11.93 10.55 10.28
CA LYS A 81 12.32 11.85 10.85
C LYS A 81 11.20 12.53 11.62
N ASN A 82 9.96 12.14 11.37
CA ASN A 82 8.78 12.80 11.91
C ASN A 82 7.75 11.75 12.35
N TYR A 83 7.30 11.86 13.59
CA TYR A 83 6.31 10.97 14.20
C TYR A 83 4.91 11.59 14.24
N TYR A 84 4.60 12.43 13.24
CA TYR A 84 3.31 13.09 13.08
C TYR A 84 2.59 12.56 11.85
N ALA A 85 1.35 12.10 12.04
CA ALA A 85 0.45 11.70 10.97
C ALA A 85 -0.54 12.84 10.67
N PRO A 86 -0.46 13.52 9.51
CA PRO A 86 -1.33 14.64 9.19
C PRO A 86 -2.80 14.20 9.08
N TYR A 87 -3.71 14.95 9.72
CA TYR A 87 -5.14 14.63 9.76
C TYR A 87 -5.75 14.36 8.37
N ASP A 88 -5.35 15.14 7.35
CA ASP A 88 -5.87 14.98 5.99
C ASP A 88 -5.50 13.64 5.32
N LEU A 89 -4.49 12.94 5.81
CA LEU A 89 -4.09 11.62 5.31
C LEU A 89 -4.68 10.45 6.10
N VAL A 90 -5.23 10.71 7.30
CA VAL A 90 -5.86 9.68 8.15
C VAL A 90 -7.38 9.82 8.22
N LYS A 91 -7.95 10.95 7.80
CA LYS A 91 -9.40 11.11 7.61
C LYS A 91 -9.81 10.42 6.30
N THR A 92 -10.00 9.10 6.35
CA THR A 92 -10.55 8.33 5.23
C THR A 92 -11.57 7.36 5.77
#